data_AF-A0A943QKE4-F1
#
_entry.id   AF-A0A943QKE4-F1
#
_cell.length_a   1.000
_cell.length_b   1.000
_cell.length_c   1.000
_cell.angle_alpha   90.00
_cell.angle_beta   90.00
_cell.angle_gamma   90.00
#
_symmetry.space_group_name_H-M   'P 1'
#
loop_
_entity.id
_entity.type
_entity.pdbx_description
1 polymer ?
#
loop_
_entity_poly.entity_id
_entity_poly.type
_entity_poly.pdbx_seq_one_letter_code
_entity_poly.pdbx_strand_id
1 'polypeptide(L)' 'MGFSKDFLWGGATAANQLEGGWNLDGKGISTSDMLTAGTHTIPRKITRETIDGLNYPSHEAIDFYHRYKDDIK' A
#
# COMPACT_ATOMS: atom_id res chain seq x y z
N MET A 1 -36.84 10.91 5.68
CA MET A 1 -36.31 9.53 5.71
C MET A 1 -34.79 9.66 5.69
N GLY A 2 -34.07 9.04 6.63
CA GLY A 2 -32.61 9.19 6.79
C GLY A 2 -31.93 7.84 7.00
N PHE A 3 -30.60 7.82 7.05
CA PHE A 3 -29.83 6.61 7.33
C PHE A 3 -30.20 6.00 8.70
N SER A 4 -29.95 4.70 8.86
CA SER A 4 -30.05 4.03 10.16
C SER A 4 -29.20 4.75 11.20
N LYS A 5 -29.64 4.72 12.47
CA LYS A 5 -28.84 5.25 13.60
C LYS A 5 -27.48 4.55 13.70
N ASP A 6 -27.42 3.29 13.27
CA ASP A 6 -26.23 2.44 13.35
C ASP A 6 -25.53 2.32 11.99
N PHE A 7 -25.71 3.31 11.12
CA PHE A 7 -25.02 3.32 9.83
C PHE A 7 -23.51 3.42 10.03
N LEU A 8 -22.77 2.47 9.47
CA LEU A 8 -21.32 2.35 9.62
C LEU A 8 -20.59 3.32 8.69
N TRP A 9 -20.42 4.56 9.14
CA TRP A 9 -19.49 5.49 8.51
C TRP A 9 -18.05 5.05 8.75
N GLY A 10 -17.21 5.19 7.74
CA GLY A 10 -15.80 4.82 7.83
C GLY A 10 -15.00 5.24 6.61
N GLY A 11 -13.75 4.78 6.57
CA GLY A 11 -12.84 4.93 5.44
C GLY A 11 -12.37 3.55 4.97
N ALA A 12 -11.88 3.49 3.74
CA ALA A 12 -11.37 2.26 3.13
C ALA A 12 -9.96 2.48 2.57
N THR A 13 -9.11 1.49 2.75
CA THR A 13 -7.73 1.44 2.24
C THR A 13 -7.38 -0.02 1.88
N ALA A 14 -6.19 -0.26 1.33
CA ALA A 14 -5.67 -1.60 1.11
C ALA A 14 -4.18 -1.67 1.51
N ALA A 15 -3.80 -2.71 2.27
CA ALA A 15 -2.50 -2.87 2.91
C ALA A 15 -1.29 -2.45 2.05
N ASN A 16 -1.17 -3.01 0.85
CA ASN A 16 -0.07 -2.75 -0.08
C ASN A 16 0.03 -1.29 -0.57
N GLN A 17 -1.03 -0.49 -0.41
CA GLN A 17 -1.07 0.91 -0.83
C GLN A 17 -0.69 1.88 0.29
N LEU A 18 -0.74 1.45 1.56
CA LEU A 18 -0.48 2.35 2.69
C LEU A 18 0.53 1.83 3.72
N GLU A 19 0.60 0.52 3.97
CA GLU A 19 1.42 -0.04 5.07
C GLU A 19 2.90 0.27 4.89
N GLY A 20 3.50 -0.06 3.75
CA GLY A 20 4.95 -0.11 3.64
C GLY A 20 5.50 -1.32 4.37
N GLY A 21 6.70 -1.21 4.96
CA GLY A 21 7.30 -2.30 5.76
C GLY A 21 7.37 -3.64 5.00
N TRP A 22 7.52 -3.59 3.67
CA TRP A 22 7.13 -4.69 2.77
C TRP A 22 7.88 -6.01 2.99
N ASN A 23 9.05 -5.96 3.62
CA ASN A 23 9.93 -7.10 3.91
C ASN A 23 10.27 -7.21 5.41
N LEU A 24 9.55 -6.51 6.28
CA LEU A 24 9.74 -6.55 7.72
C LEU A 24 8.96 -7.72 8.35
N ASP A 25 9.39 -8.13 9.56
CA ASP A 25 8.69 -9.10 10.42
C ASP A 25 8.24 -10.40 9.76
N GLY A 26 8.98 -10.85 8.74
CA GLY A 26 8.69 -12.10 8.04
C GLY A 26 7.57 -12.00 6.98
N LYS A 27 7.15 -10.78 6.61
CA LYS A 27 6.24 -10.59 5.46
C LYS A 27 6.90 -11.14 4.19
N GLY A 28 6.18 -12.03 3.50
CA GLY A 28 6.56 -12.54 2.19
C GLY A 28 6.33 -11.52 1.06
N ILE A 29 6.99 -11.77 -0.07
CA ILE A 29 6.83 -10.98 -1.29
C ILE A 29 5.41 -11.12 -1.83
N SER A 30 4.75 -10.00 -2.11
CA SER A 30 3.44 -9.96 -2.77
C SER A 30 3.55 -9.58 -4.25
N THR A 31 2.45 -9.72 -5.00
CA THR A 31 2.39 -9.25 -6.40
C THR A 31 2.62 -7.74 -6.52
N SER A 32 2.26 -6.95 -5.49
CA SER A 32 2.45 -5.50 -5.50
C SER A 32 3.91 -5.10 -5.38
N ASP A 33 4.69 -5.89 -4.64
CA ASP A 33 6.12 -5.66 -4.43
C ASP A 33 6.96 -5.89 -5.69
N MET A 34 6.33 -6.47 -6.72
CA MET A 34 6.92 -6.72 -8.04
C MET A 34 6.50 -5.70 -9.10
N LEU A 35 5.67 -4.71 -8.73
CA LEU A 35 5.13 -3.70 -9.64
C LEU A 35 5.81 -2.34 -9.46
N THR A 36 6.54 -1.91 -10.50
CA THR A 36 7.21 -0.60 -10.48
C THR A 36 6.21 0.56 -10.43
N ALA A 37 6.71 1.76 -10.12
CA ALA A 37 5.98 3.00 -10.35
C ALA A 37 5.64 3.18 -11.83
N GLY A 38 4.58 3.94 -12.09
CA GLY A 38 4.14 4.37 -13.41
C GLY A 38 3.49 5.76 -13.31
N THR A 39 3.04 6.28 -14.44
CA THR A 39 2.33 7.55 -14.55
C THR A 39 1.10 7.38 -15.44
N HIS A 40 0.38 8.47 -15.72
CA HIS A 40 -0.70 8.48 -16.70
C HIS A 40 -0.26 8.01 -18.10
N THR A 41 1.01 8.24 -18.47
CA THR A 41 1.54 7.92 -19.82
C THR A 41 2.58 6.81 -19.83
N ILE A 42 3.08 6.40 -18.66
CA ILE A 42 4.10 5.34 -18.53
C ILE A 42 3.49 4.22 -17.69
N PRO A 43 3.25 3.03 -18.25
CA PRO A 43 2.66 1.93 -17.50
C PRO A 43 3.61 1.43 -16.41
N ARG A 44 3.03 0.90 -15.34
CA ARG A 44 3.77 0.10 -14.36
C ARG A 44 4.32 -1.16 -15.04
N LYS A 45 5.47 -1.65 -14.58
CA LYS A 45 6.09 -2.88 -15.08
C LYS A 45 6.04 -3.95 -14.00
N ILE A 46 5.77 -5.19 -14.42
CA ILE A 46 5.93 -6.37 -13.56
C ILE A 46 7.35 -6.89 -13.75
N THR A 47 8.05 -7.09 -12.64
CA THR A 47 9.40 -7.66 -12.62
C THR A 47 9.37 -9.04 -11.97
N ARG A 48 10.31 -9.93 -12.31
CA ARG A 48 10.41 -11.27 -11.71
C ARG A 48 11.19 -11.29 -10.39
N GLU A 49 12.04 -10.28 -10.22
CA GLU A 49 12.85 -10.01 -9.04
C GLU A 49 12.85 -8.49 -8.81
N THR A 50 13.16 -8.05 -7.59
CA THR A 50 13.34 -6.62 -7.30
C THR A 50 14.65 -6.15 -7.92
N ILE A 51 14.58 -5.12 -8.77
CA ILE A 51 15.73 -4.60 -9.50
C ILE A 51 16.18 -3.28 -8.87
N ASP A 52 17.43 -3.22 -8.43
CA ASP A 52 18.03 -2.00 -7.88
C ASP A 52 17.94 -0.83 -8.87
N GLY A 53 17.57 0.35 -8.35
CA GLY A 53 17.38 1.55 -9.16
C GLY A 53 15.99 1.69 -9.79
N LEU A 54 15.11 0.68 -9.68
CA LEU A 54 13.68 0.84 -9.97
C LEU A 54 12.91 1.22 -8.72
N ASN A 55 11.86 2.02 -8.91
CA ASN A 55 10.96 2.41 -7.83
C ASN A 55 9.80 1.42 -7.73
N TYR A 56 9.60 0.82 -6.56
CA TYR A 56 8.49 -0.04 -6.19
C TYR A 56 7.66 0.62 -5.08
N PRO A 57 6.59 1.38 -5.41
CA PRO A 57 5.93 2.25 -4.44
C PRO A 57 5.33 1.55 -3.21
N SER A 58 4.95 0.27 -3.33
CA SER A 58 4.41 -0.49 -2.19
C SER A 58 5.44 -0.82 -1.12
N HIS A 59 6.73 -0.68 -1.41
CA HIS A 59 7.80 -1.02 -0.47
C HIS A 59 7.77 -0.12 0.77
N GLU A 60 7.59 1.18 0.55
CA GLU A 60 7.47 2.22 1.60
C GLU A 60 6.03 2.72 1.77
N ALA A 61 5.26 2.82 0.67
CA ALA A 61 3.91 3.35 0.65
C ALA A 61 3.80 4.72 1.36
N ILE A 62 2.94 4.85 2.39
CA ILE A 62 2.89 6.04 3.26
C ILE A 62 3.37 5.73 4.68
N ASP A 63 4.02 4.58 4.85
CA ASP A 63 4.55 4.10 6.13
C ASP A 63 3.51 3.94 7.25
N PHE A 64 2.28 3.57 6.89
CA PHE A 64 1.22 3.30 7.87
C PHE A 64 1.62 2.17 8.84
N TYR A 65 2.45 1.22 8.40
CA TYR A 65 2.95 0.13 9.25
C TYR A 65 3.63 0.65 10.53
N HIS A 66 4.41 1.73 10.47
CA HIS A 66 4.99 2.35 11.66
C HIS A 66 4.10 3.43 12.28
N ARG A 67 3.26 4.10 11.47
CA ARG A 67 2.52 5.31 11.84
C ARG A 67 1.05 5.11 12.19
N TYR A 68 0.52 3.89 12.08
CA TYR A 68 -0.91 3.61 12.21
C TYR A 68 -1.56 4.17 13.49
N LYS A 69 -0.80 4.24 14.60
CA LYS A 69 -1.30 4.77 15.87
C LYS A 69 -1.65 6.26 15.79
N ASP A 70 -0.86 7.03 15.05
CA ASP A 70 -1.11 8.45 14.83
C ASP A 70 -2.16 8.66 13.74
N ASP A 71 -2.16 7.82 12.70
CA ASP A 71 -3.09 7.94 11.57
C ASP A 71 -4.55 7.56 11.93
N ILE A 72 -4.76 6.72 12.95
CA ILE A 72 -6.10 6.34 13.45
C ILE A 72 -6.68 7.36 14.45
N LYS A 73 -5.84 8.25 15.00
CA LYS A 73 -6.15 9.08 16.16
C LYS A 73 -7.17 10.20 15.90
#